data_AF-A0A1Q8LI62-F1
#
_entry.id   AF-A0A1Q8LI62-F1
#
_cell.length_a   1.000
_cell.length_b   1.000
_cell.length_c   1.000
_cell.angle_alpha   90.00
_cell.angle_beta   90.00
_cell.angle_gamma   90.00
#
_symmetry.space_group_name_H-M   'P 1'
#
loop_
_entity.id
_entity.type
_entity.pdbx_description
1 polymer ?
#
loop_
_entity_poly.entity_id
_entity_poly.type
_entity_poly.pdbx_seq_one_letter_code
_entity_poly.pdbx_strand_id
1 'polypeptide(L)'
;MRHHREHSLAECLAALTKGWGAVTGGRAAQRDYAAGLRGWVRALEVTRSMDNGWHVHVHALIVVEQTMSDDAVDAMTGSWFARWSAGLVRAGMPAPTLEHGLDVQRVDLGSAGLSETSGAWARYLCKGLASEAVMGSTKAARGTSRSIYELMHDATVGRRMENPDTGQVVQLADLHARHLLREYEELIRGRRQLTWSQRDHDLRCDVVDLDEEQTDEEIVAVELEGENVAVLPSHSWKIVESRAAELLDVTERHGVDAARAWLDDLGVEWWLPTRLTDARRPGVLPGED
;
A
#
# COMPACT_ATOMS: atom_id res chain seq x y z
N MET A 1 -8.76 -13.56 3.37
CA MET A 1 -10.00 -13.87 4.14
C MET A 1 -11.03 -14.43 3.20
N ARG A 2 -11.67 -15.58 3.49
CA ARG A 2 -12.79 -16.06 2.67
C ARG A 2 -14.05 -15.23 2.97
N HIS A 3 -14.75 -14.85 1.92
CA HIS A 3 -15.97 -14.06 1.93
C HIS A 3 -16.79 -14.44 0.68
N HIS A 4 -18.03 -13.96 0.59
CA HIS A 4 -18.85 -14.08 -0.60
C HIS A 4 -19.37 -12.70 -1.01
N ARG A 5 -19.88 -12.59 -2.24
CA ARG A 5 -20.31 -11.34 -2.86
C ARG A 5 -21.33 -10.54 -2.05
N GLU A 6 -22.15 -11.21 -1.25
CA GLU A 6 -23.18 -10.57 -0.43
C GLU A 6 -22.64 -9.91 0.85
N HIS A 7 -21.38 -10.18 1.25
CA HIS A 7 -20.79 -9.49 2.38
C HIS A 7 -20.48 -8.03 2.00
N SER A 8 -21.01 -7.12 2.79
CA SER A 8 -20.69 -5.69 2.75
C SER A 8 -19.24 -5.44 3.14
N LEU A 9 -18.72 -4.27 2.77
CA LEU A 9 -17.38 -3.85 3.20
C LEU A 9 -17.31 -3.75 4.72
N ALA A 10 -18.40 -3.33 5.37
CA ALA A 10 -18.48 -3.21 6.82
C ALA A 10 -18.29 -4.56 7.53
N GLU A 11 -18.95 -5.61 7.03
CA GLU A 11 -18.81 -6.97 7.56
C GLU A 11 -17.38 -7.49 7.36
N CYS A 12 -16.81 -7.29 6.16
CA CYS A 12 -15.44 -7.68 5.86
C CYS A 12 -14.42 -6.98 6.78
N LEU A 13 -14.56 -5.67 7.01
CA LEU A 13 -13.67 -4.89 7.89
C LEU A 13 -13.83 -5.29 9.37
N ALA A 14 -15.05 -5.56 9.82
CA ALA A 14 -15.32 -6.02 11.19
C ALA A 14 -14.68 -7.40 11.42
N ALA A 15 -14.83 -8.31 10.46
CA ALA A 15 -14.20 -9.62 10.52
C ALA A 15 -12.68 -9.55 10.50
N LEU A 16 -12.10 -8.70 9.64
CA LEU A 16 -10.66 -8.46 9.61
C LEU A 16 -10.15 -7.96 10.96
N THR A 17 -10.85 -7.00 11.57
CA THR A 17 -10.48 -6.45 12.89
C THR A 17 -10.48 -7.53 13.97
N LYS A 18 -11.52 -8.38 13.99
CA LYS A 18 -11.67 -9.48 14.95
C LYS A 18 -10.64 -10.59 14.71
N GLY A 19 -10.38 -10.94 13.45
CA GLY A 19 -9.35 -11.89 13.03
C GLY A 19 -7.97 -11.42 13.46
N TRP A 20 -7.63 -10.17 13.16
CA TRP A 20 -6.32 -9.61 13.45
C TRP A 20 -6.08 -9.47 14.96
N GLY A 21 -7.09 -9.02 15.70
CA GLY A 21 -7.03 -8.95 17.16
C GLY A 21 -6.88 -10.32 17.82
N ALA A 22 -7.41 -11.39 17.21
CA ALA A 22 -7.20 -12.75 17.71
C ALA A 22 -5.76 -13.23 17.55
N VAL A 23 -5.06 -12.76 16.52
CA VAL A 23 -3.64 -13.07 16.27
C VAL A 23 -2.75 -12.28 17.23
N THR A 24 -2.93 -10.96 17.26
CA THR A 24 -1.99 -10.01 17.88
C THR A 24 -2.33 -9.63 19.32
N GLY A 25 -3.44 -10.14 19.86
CA GLY A 25 -3.92 -9.83 21.21
C GLY A 25 -3.75 -10.96 22.23
N GLY A 26 -3.76 -10.55 23.51
CA GLY A 26 -3.90 -11.46 24.65
C GLY A 26 -2.69 -12.37 24.93
N ARG A 27 -2.92 -13.41 25.72
CA ARG A 27 -1.88 -14.34 26.21
C ARG A 27 -1.17 -15.14 25.11
N ALA A 28 -1.79 -15.28 23.94
CA ALA A 28 -1.16 -15.97 22.82
C ALA A 28 -0.08 -15.06 22.20
N ALA A 29 -0.40 -13.79 21.94
CA ALA A 29 0.59 -12.82 21.45
C ALA A 29 1.75 -12.63 22.43
N GLN A 30 1.49 -12.56 23.74
CA GLN A 30 2.55 -12.51 24.76
C GLN A 30 3.51 -13.71 24.70
N ARG A 31 2.99 -14.91 24.35
CA ARG A 31 3.83 -16.10 24.17
C ARG A 31 4.65 -16.03 22.88
N ASP A 32 4.11 -15.43 21.82
CA ASP A 32 4.86 -15.21 20.59
C ASP A 32 6.05 -14.27 20.85
N TYR A 33 5.82 -13.15 21.56
CA TYR A 33 6.90 -12.23 21.97
C TYR A 33 7.95 -12.92 22.85
N ALA A 34 7.52 -13.70 23.84
CA ALA A 34 8.45 -14.49 24.67
C ALA A 34 9.21 -15.58 23.89
N ALA A 35 8.67 -16.03 22.76
CA ALA A 35 9.28 -17.03 21.88
C ALA A 35 10.24 -16.41 20.84
N GLY A 36 10.33 -15.07 20.76
CA GLY A 36 11.25 -14.37 19.87
C GLY A 36 10.58 -13.51 18.79
N LEU A 37 9.27 -13.27 18.83
CA LEU A 37 8.68 -12.22 18.00
C LEU A 37 9.18 -10.85 18.50
N ARG A 38 9.73 -10.01 17.63
CA ARG A 38 10.13 -8.62 17.93
C ARG A 38 8.98 -7.64 17.75
N GLY A 39 8.21 -7.83 16.70
CA GLY A 39 7.12 -6.94 16.33
C GLY A 39 6.58 -7.25 14.95
N TRP A 40 5.62 -6.45 14.51
CA TRP A 40 4.98 -6.60 13.21
C TRP A 40 4.51 -5.26 12.68
N VAL A 41 4.32 -5.21 11.36
CA VAL A 41 3.61 -4.15 10.69
C VAL A 41 2.63 -4.77 9.72
N ARG A 42 1.47 -4.13 9.51
CA ARG A 42 0.49 -4.57 8.52
C ARG A 42 0.01 -3.42 7.66
N ALA A 43 -0.28 -3.74 6.40
CA ALA A 43 -1.01 -2.92 5.46
C ALA A 43 -2.43 -3.47 5.28
N LEU A 44 -3.44 -2.61 5.36
CA LEU A 44 -4.80 -2.90 4.93
C LEU A 44 -4.92 -2.68 3.43
N GLU A 45 -5.30 -3.70 2.68
CA GLU A 45 -5.65 -3.59 1.27
C GLU A 45 -7.13 -3.91 1.09
N VAL A 46 -7.79 -3.09 0.26
CA VAL A 46 -9.20 -3.24 -0.09
C VAL A 46 -9.33 -3.16 -1.60
N THR A 47 -9.84 -4.22 -2.20
CA THR A 47 -10.19 -4.29 -3.62
C THR A 47 -11.60 -4.83 -3.77
N ARG A 48 -12.14 -4.83 -4.99
CA ARG A 48 -13.46 -5.40 -5.24
C ARG A 48 -13.47 -6.16 -6.55
N SER A 49 -14.15 -7.31 -6.60
CA SER A 49 -14.45 -7.97 -7.88
C SER A 49 -15.93 -8.07 -8.14
N MET A 50 -16.31 -8.11 -9.42
CA MET A 50 -17.71 -8.28 -9.82
C MET A 50 -18.27 -9.62 -9.35
N ASP A 51 -17.44 -10.66 -9.33
CA ASP A 51 -17.88 -12.02 -9.02
C ASP A 51 -17.96 -12.28 -7.51
N ASN A 52 -17.03 -11.73 -6.72
CA ASN A 52 -16.85 -12.09 -5.31
C ASN A 52 -17.10 -10.92 -4.33
N GLY A 53 -17.37 -9.71 -4.80
CA GLY A 53 -17.64 -8.56 -3.95
C GLY A 53 -16.37 -7.94 -3.36
N TRP A 54 -16.42 -7.48 -2.11
CA TRP A 54 -15.33 -6.79 -1.42
C TRP A 54 -14.24 -7.75 -0.94
N HIS A 55 -13.02 -7.58 -1.46
CA HIS A 55 -11.83 -8.29 -1.02
C HIS A 55 -11.06 -7.40 -0.06
N VAL A 56 -11.10 -7.77 1.21
CA VAL A 56 -10.35 -7.09 2.26
C VAL A 56 -9.29 -8.05 2.78
N HIS A 57 -8.03 -7.65 2.68
CA HIS A 57 -6.92 -8.43 3.22
C HIS A 57 -5.89 -7.54 3.91
N VAL A 58 -5.05 -8.21 4.69
CA VAL A 58 -3.90 -7.59 5.34
C VAL A 58 -2.66 -8.28 4.81
N HIS A 59 -1.72 -7.47 4.36
CA HIS A 59 -0.34 -7.91 4.24
C HIS A 59 0.35 -7.58 5.55
N ALA A 60 1.15 -8.51 6.06
CA ALA A 60 1.85 -8.30 7.32
C ALA A 60 3.29 -8.75 7.19
N LEU A 61 4.19 -7.93 7.71
CA LEU A 61 5.58 -8.30 7.95
C LEU A 61 5.72 -8.55 9.46
N ILE A 62 6.31 -9.68 9.81
CA ILE A 62 6.69 -10.00 11.19
C ILE A 62 8.21 -10.02 11.28
N VAL A 63 8.75 -9.47 12.36
CA VAL A 63 10.18 -9.50 12.67
C VAL A 63 10.37 -10.42 13.85
N VAL A 64 11.31 -11.36 13.72
CA VAL A 64 11.64 -12.35 14.75
C VAL A 64 13.12 -12.28 15.09
N GLU A 65 13.48 -12.76 16.28
CA GLU A 65 14.86 -12.91 16.72
C GLU A 65 15.62 -13.84 15.76
N GLN A 66 16.85 -13.45 15.40
CA GLN A 66 17.69 -14.22 14.48
C GLN A 66 17.98 -15.65 14.99
N THR A 67 17.92 -15.85 16.31
CA THR A 67 18.13 -17.16 16.95
C THR A 67 16.96 -18.12 16.82
N MET A 68 15.81 -17.68 16.31
CA MET A 68 14.67 -18.57 16.10
C MET A 68 14.96 -19.60 15.00
N SER A 69 14.75 -20.88 15.31
CA SER A 69 14.82 -21.95 14.32
C SER A 69 13.66 -21.88 13.34
N ASP A 70 13.83 -22.48 12.17
CA ASP A 70 12.80 -22.57 11.14
C ASP A 70 11.53 -23.25 11.66
N ASP A 71 11.68 -24.38 12.37
CA ASP A 71 10.56 -25.07 13.02
C ASP A 71 9.80 -24.17 14.00
N ALA A 72 10.49 -23.27 14.71
CA ALA A 72 9.86 -22.35 15.64
C ALA A 72 9.07 -21.25 14.91
N VAL A 73 9.60 -20.75 13.79
CA VAL A 73 8.92 -19.78 12.93
C VAL A 73 7.69 -20.42 12.28
N ASP A 74 7.79 -21.65 11.78
CA ASP A 74 6.69 -22.40 11.19
C ASP A 74 5.59 -22.71 12.22
N ALA A 75 5.97 -23.10 13.43
CA ALA A 75 5.03 -23.31 14.53
C ALA A 75 4.30 -22.00 14.91
N MET A 76 5.02 -20.87 14.95
CA MET A 76 4.44 -19.56 15.22
C MET A 76 3.45 -19.16 14.12
N THR A 77 3.85 -19.23 12.85
CA THR A 77 2.99 -18.84 11.72
C THR A 77 1.77 -19.75 11.59
N GLY A 78 1.90 -21.05 11.84
CA GLY A 78 0.76 -21.98 11.96
C GLY A 78 -0.21 -21.60 13.08
N SER A 79 0.32 -21.20 14.25
CA SER A 79 -0.48 -20.69 15.38
C SER A 79 -1.17 -19.36 15.04
N TRP A 80 -0.51 -18.47 14.30
CA TRP A 80 -1.12 -17.24 13.78
C TRP A 80 -2.29 -17.55 12.85
N PHE A 81 -2.11 -18.47 11.89
CA PHE A 81 -3.19 -18.90 11.00
C PHE A 81 -4.39 -19.46 11.76
N ALA A 82 -4.14 -20.34 12.73
CA ALA A 82 -5.20 -20.96 13.54
C ALA A 82 -6.02 -19.90 14.30
N ARG A 83 -5.35 -18.91 14.90
CA ARG A 83 -6.01 -17.80 15.61
C ARG A 83 -6.77 -16.88 14.67
N TRP A 84 -6.18 -16.55 13.52
CA TRP A 84 -6.82 -15.77 12.47
C TRP A 84 -8.11 -16.45 11.99
N SER A 85 -8.02 -17.72 11.59
CA SER A 85 -9.15 -18.54 11.16
C SER A 85 -10.26 -18.59 12.23
N ALA A 86 -9.91 -18.86 13.48
CA ALA A 86 -10.87 -18.87 14.57
C ALA A 86 -11.51 -17.49 14.82
N GLY A 87 -10.75 -16.40 14.64
CA GLY A 87 -11.25 -15.03 14.73
C GLY A 87 -12.26 -14.70 13.64
N LEU A 88 -11.97 -15.10 12.39
CA LEU A 88 -12.87 -14.97 11.25
C LEU A 88 -14.17 -15.77 11.44
N VAL A 89 -14.07 -17.03 11.85
CA VAL A 89 -15.25 -17.88 12.12
C VAL A 89 -16.12 -17.28 13.22
N ARG A 90 -15.50 -16.77 14.30
CA ARG A 90 -16.23 -16.03 15.35
C ARG A 90 -16.86 -14.72 14.85
N ALA A 91 -16.40 -14.17 13.73
CA ALA A 91 -16.98 -12.99 13.10
C ALA A 91 -18.11 -13.33 12.13
N GLY A 92 -18.45 -14.61 11.95
CA GLY A 92 -19.45 -15.06 10.97
C GLY A 92 -18.88 -15.35 9.58
N MET A 93 -17.56 -15.25 9.38
CA MET A 93 -16.93 -15.53 8.09
C MET A 93 -16.62 -17.03 7.91
N PRO A 94 -16.65 -17.54 6.67
CA PRO A 94 -16.17 -18.89 6.38
C PRO A 94 -14.69 -19.08 6.79
N ALA A 95 -14.37 -20.26 7.31
CA ALA A 95 -12.99 -20.60 7.64
C ALA A 95 -12.11 -20.53 6.37
N PRO A 96 -10.95 -19.85 6.42
CA PRO A 96 -9.97 -19.89 5.34
C PRO A 96 -9.32 -21.27 5.24
N THR A 97 -8.87 -21.61 4.03
CA THR A 97 -7.98 -22.77 3.79
C THR A 97 -6.52 -22.31 3.83
N LEU A 98 -5.58 -23.20 4.12
CA LEU A 98 -4.15 -22.85 4.13
C LEU A 98 -3.70 -22.35 2.74
N GLU A 99 -4.06 -23.07 1.69
CA GLU A 99 -3.74 -22.76 0.28
C GLU A 99 -4.12 -21.33 -0.15
N HIS A 100 -5.18 -20.76 0.41
CA HIS A 100 -5.73 -19.47 -0.01
C HIS A 100 -5.82 -18.44 1.14
N GLY A 101 -5.30 -18.78 2.32
CA GLY A 101 -5.54 -18.04 3.56
C GLY A 101 -4.31 -17.45 4.20
N LEU A 102 -3.12 -18.00 3.88
CA LEU A 102 -1.84 -17.51 4.37
C LEU A 102 -0.74 -17.86 3.36
N ASP A 103 -0.04 -16.84 2.88
CA ASP A 103 1.24 -16.98 2.19
C ASP A 103 2.33 -16.47 3.13
N VAL A 104 3.31 -17.31 3.45
CA VAL A 104 4.45 -16.94 4.30
C VAL A 104 5.71 -17.06 3.47
N GLN A 105 6.40 -15.93 3.30
CA GLN A 105 7.70 -15.88 2.65
C GLN A 105 8.73 -15.45 3.69
N ARG A 106 9.71 -16.30 3.96
CA ARG A 106 10.85 -15.95 4.82
C ARG A 106 11.89 -15.22 3.98
N VAL A 107 12.35 -14.08 4.50
CA VAL A 107 13.48 -13.34 3.91
C VAL A 107 14.59 -13.27 4.94
N ASP A 108 15.74 -13.85 4.60
CA ASP A 108 16.97 -13.67 5.36
C ASP A 108 17.79 -12.56 4.68
N LEU A 109 18.02 -11.46 5.40
CA LEU A 109 18.71 -10.27 4.88
C LEU A 109 20.15 -10.56 4.46
N GLY A 110 20.82 -11.50 5.14
CA GLY A 110 22.16 -11.94 4.76
C GLY A 110 22.20 -12.60 3.39
N SER A 111 21.12 -13.29 3.01
CA SER A 111 20.99 -13.98 1.72
C SER A 111 20.49 -13.09 0.57
N ALA A 112 19.84 -11.96 0.89
CA ALA A 112 19.28 -11.03 -0.09
C ALA A 112 20.30 -10.01 -0.63
N GLY A 113 21.56 -10.08 -0.22
CA GLY A 113 22.59 -9.09 -0.56
C GLY A 113 22.31 -7.70 0.01
N LEU A 114 21.45 -7.64 1.03
CA LEU A 114 21.00 -6.42 1.69
C LEU A 114 21.83 -6.26 2.97
N SER A 115 22.66 -5.22 3.02
CA SER A 115 23.42 -4.85 4.23
C SER A 115 22.46 -4.66 5.41
N GLU A 116 22.90 -5.05 6.61
CA GLU A 116 22.23 -4.85 7.92
C GLU A 116 21.96 -3.37 8.29
N THR A 117 22.16 -2.42 7.39
CA THR A 117 21.76 -1.02 7.57
C THR A 117 20.23 -0.84 7.50
N SER A 118 19.72 0.07 8.34
CA SER A 118 18.33 0.56 8.36
C SER A 118 17.74 0.87 6.98
N GLY A 119 18.56 1.36 6.04
CA GLY A 119 18.14 1.66 4.66
C GLY A 119 17.71 0.46 3.81
N ALA A 120 18.23 -0.74 4.07
CA ALA A 120 17.81 -1.95 3.34
C ALA A 120 16.47 -2.50 3.83
N TRP A 121 16.25 -2.43 5.15
CA TRP A 121 14.96 -2.72 5.79
C TRP A 121 13.88 -1.73 5.36
N ALA A 122 14.18 -0.43 5.40
CA ALA A 122 13.28 0.61 4.91
C ALA A 122 12.92 0.39 3.44
N ARG A 123 13.87 0.01 2.58
CA ARG A 123 13.60 -0.32 1.17
C ARG A 123 12.66 -1.52 1.02
N TYR A 124 12.80 -2.57 1.84
CA TYR A 124 11.93 -3.74 1.77
C TYR A 124 10.51 -3.44 2.31
N LEU A 125 10.41 -2.74 3.45
CA LEU A 125 9.17 -2.23 4.01
C LEU A 125 8.43 -1.28 3.05
N CYS A 126 9.15 -0.33 2.44
CA CYS A 126 8.58 0.64 1.52
C CYS A 126 8.21 0.01 0.16
N LYS A 127 9.08 -0.85 -0.41
CA LYS A 127 8.83 -1.47 -1.73
C LYS A 127 7.79 -2.59 -1.69
N GLY A 128 7.66 -3.30 -0.57
CA GLY A 128 6.66 -4.33 -0.35
C GLY A 128 5.38 -3.75 0.27
N LEU A 129 5.43 -3.50 1.58
CA LEU A 129 4.24 -3.24 2.39
C LEU A 129 3.65 -1.83 2.19
N ALA A 130 4.48 -0.80 2.05
CA ALA A 130 3.98 0.55 1.76
C ALA A 130 3.50 0.67 0.31
N SER A 131 4.17 0.01 -0.64
CA SER A 131 3.68 -0.16 -2.01
C SER A 131 2.35 -0.94 -2.07
N GLU A 132 2.14 -1.94 -1.22
CA GLU A 132 0.86 -2.65 -1.14
C GLU A 132 -0.24 -1.81 -0.49
N ALA A 133 0.08 -1.10 0.61
CA ALA A 133 -0.84 -0.17 1.27
C ALA A 133 -1.27 0.97 0.34
N VAL A 134 -0.32 1.59 -0.35
CA VAL A 134 -0.53 2.81 -1.13
C VAL A 134 -0.83 2.51 -2.60
N MET A 135 -0.05 1.62 -3.23
CA MET A 135 -0.18 1.32 -4.68
C MET A 135 -1.08 0.11 -4.99
N GLY A 136 -1.53 -0.68 -4.02
CA GLY A 136 -2.57 -1.70 -4.27
C GLY A 136 -3.84 -1.08 -4.86
N SER A 137 -4.15 0.15 -4.45
CA SER A 137 -5.27 0.94 -4.96
C SER A 137 -5.08 1.46 -6.40
N THR A 138 -3.83 1.57 -6.89
CA THR A 138 -3.48 2.14 -8.20
C THR A 138 -3.12 1.07 -9.24
N LYS A 139 -2.79 -0.15 -8.82
CA LYS A 139 -2.54 -1.28 -9.74
C LYS A 139 -3.82 -1.65 -10.47
N ALA A 140 -3.73 -1.75 -11.80
CA ALA A 140 -4.83 -2.24 -12.63
C ALA A 140 -5.24 -3.64 -12.15
N ALA A 141 -6.52 -3.82 -11.86
CA ALA A 141 -7.01 -5.08 -11.36
C ALA A 141 -7.08 -6.13 -12.49
N ARG A 142 -6.93 -7.42 -12.13
CA ARG A 142 -6.96 -8.51 -13.11
C ARG A 142 -8.37 -9.08 -13.27
N GLY A 143 -8.73 -9.42 -14.51
CA GLY A 143 -9.98 -10.11 -14.84
C GLY A 143 -11.20 -9.23 -14.59
N THR A 144 -12.15 -9.72 -13.79
CA THR A 144 -13.39 -9.03 -13.40
C THR A 144 -13.24 -8.17 -12.14
N SER A 145 -12.01 -8.01 -11.65
CA SER A 145 -11.69 -7.19 -10.49
C SER A 145 -11.55 -5.71 -10.84
N ARG A 146 -11.75 -4.85 -9.86
CA ARG A 146 -11.54 -3.40 -9.93
C ARG A 146 -10.76 -2.97 -8.69
N SER A 147 -9.68 -2.23 -8.92
CA SER A 147 -9.01 -1.44 -7.91
C SER A 147 -9.92 -0.29 -7.46
N ILE A 148 -9.59 0.33 -6.33
CA ILE A 148 -10.34 1.51 -5.86
C ILE A 148 -10.20 2.67 -6.85
N TYR A 149 -9.05 2.82 -7.52
CA TYR A 149 -8.86 3.85 -8.54
C TYR A 149 -9.73 3.61 -9.78
N GLU A 150 -9.82 2.36 -10.25
CA GLU A 150 -10.73 2.01 -11.35
C GLU A 150 -12.21 2.21 -10.96
N LEU A 151 -12.56 1.90 -9.71
CA LEU A 151 -13.90 2.16 -9.18
C LEU A 151 -14.20 3.67 -9.13
N MET A 152 -13.24 4.48 -8.69
CA MET A 152 -13.33 5.93 -8.68
C MET A 152 -13.45 6.50 -10.10
N HIS A 153 -12.65 6.00 -11.04
CA HIS A 153 -12.75 6.36 -12.46
C HIS A 153 -14.14 6.03 -13.01
N ASP A 154 -14.65 4.81 -12.82
CA ASP A 154 -15.99 4.40 -13.27
C ASP A 154 -17.12 5.23 -12.61
N ALA A 155 -16.93 5.66 -11.35
CA ALA A 155 -17.90 6.49 -10.63
C ALA A 155 -17.91 7.95 -11.15
N THR A 156 -16.76 8.49 -11.55
CA THR A 156 -16.57 9.91 -11.87
C THR A 156 -16.61 10.20 -13.36
N VAL A 157 -15.97 9.36 -14.18
CA VAL A 157 -15.94 9.45 -15.63
C VAL A 157 -17.16 8.72 -16.18
N GLY A 158 -18.10 9.45 -16.74
CA GLY A 158 -19.22 8.81 -17.41
C GLY A 158 -18.70 7.91 -18.55
N ARG A 159 -19.38 6.79 -18.80
CA ARG A 159 -19.25 6.06 -20.07
C ARG A 159 -20.06 6.80 -21.14
N ARG A 160 -19.42 7.13 -22.25
CA ARG A 160 -20.07 7.74 -23.41
C ARG A 160 -20.68 6.61 -24.23
N MET A 161 -22.00 6.59 -24.34
CA MET A 161 -22.72 5.62 -25.14
C MET A 161 -23.45 6.36 -26.25
N GLU A 162 -23.35 5.85 -27.47
CA GLU A 162 -24.11 6.35 -28.61
C GLU A 162 -25.20 5.34 -28.94
N ASN A 163 -26.43 5.82 -29.05
CA ASN A 163 -27.53 5.01 -29.54
C ASN A 163 -27.32 4.79 -31.06
N PRO A 164 -27.14 3.55 -31.52
CA PRO A 164 -26.83 3.27 -32.92
C PRO A 164 -28.00 3.59 -33.88
N ASP A 165 -29.24 3.62 -33.39
CA ASP A 165 -30.43 3.88 -34.20
C ASP A 165 -30.76 5.37 -34.29
N THR A 166 -30.41 6.16 -33.26
CA THR A 166 -30.78 7.59 -33.17
C THR A 166 -29.59 8.55 -33.22
N GLY A 167 -28.36 8.05 -33.13
CA GLY A 167 -27.13 8.85 -33.01
C GLY A 167 -27.02 9.62 -31.69
N GLN A 168 -27.92 9.38 -30.73
CA GLN A 168 -27.94 10.11 -29.48
C GLN A 168 -26.79 9.66 -28.58
N VAL A 169 -25.94 10.61 -28.21
CA VAL A 169 -24.87 10.39 -27.24
C VAL A 169 -25.38 10.67 -25.83
N VAL A 170 -25.28 9.68 -24.94
CA VAL A 170 -25.53 9.83 -23.50
C VAL A 170 -24.25 9.59 -22.71
N GLN A 171 -24.04 10.43 -21.70
CA GLN A 171 -22.94 10.30 -20.76
C GLN A 171 -23.49 9.74 -19.45
N LEU A 172 -23.24 8.47 -19.17
CA LEU A 172 -23.78 7.79 -17.99
C LEU A 172 -22.65 7.48 -17.01
N ALA A 173 -22.70 8.06 -15.82
CA ALA A 173 -21.86 7.60 -14.73
C ALA A 173 -22.38 6.25 -14.20
N ASP A 174 -21.47 5.36 -13.82
CA ASP A 174 -21.84 4.06 -13.25
C ASP A 174 -22.39 4.29 -11.83
N LEU A 175 -23.72 4.32 -11.69
CA LEU A 175 -24.39 4.56 -10.40
C LEU A 175 -24.05 3.48 -9.37
N HIS A 176 -23.76 2.25 -9.82
CA HIS A 176 -23.31 1.19 -8.93
C HIS A 176 -21.89 1.47 -8.43
N ALA A 177 -20.99 1.90 -9.31
CA ALA A 177 -19.64 2.33 -8.91
C ALA A 177 -19.69 3.50 -7.92
N ARG A 178 -20.60 4.47 -8.12
CA ARG A 178 -20.81 5.58 -7.16
C ARG A 178 -21.26 5.10 -5.78
N HIS A 179 -22.20 4.16 -5.73
CA HIS A 179 -22.67 3.59 -4.48
C HIS A 179 -21.55 2.87 -3.73
N LEU A 180 -20.78 2.04 -4.43
CA LEU A 180 -19.65 1.30 -3.86
C LEU A 180 -18.51 2.24 -3.42
N LEU A 181 -18.21 3.27 -4.20
CA LEU A 181 -17.21 4.28 -3.82
C LEU A 181 -17.63 5.01 -2.55
N ARG A 182 -18.91 5.39 -2.44
CA ARG A 182 -19.47 6.01 -1.23
C ARG A 182 -19.34 5.07 -0.01
N GLU A 183 -19.68 3.79 -0.16
CA GLU A 183 -19.49 2.79 0.90
C GLU A 183 -18.01 2.71 1.34
N TYR A 184 -17.09 2.67 0.38
CA TYR A 184 -15.66 2.67 0.63
C TYR A 184 -15.21 3.92 1.39
N GLU A 185 -15.55 5.11 0.91
CA GLU A 185 -15.16 6.40 1.50
C GLU A 185 -15.68 6.55 2.93
N GLU A 186 -16.93 6.16 3.19
CA GLU A 186 -17.54 6.23 4.52
C GLU A 186 -16.85 5.28 5.52
N LEU A 187 -16.51 4.07 5.08
CA LEU A 187 -15.98 3.06 5.97
C LEU A 187 -14.46 3.14 6.16
N ILE A 188 -13.72 3.66 5.19
CA ILE A 188 -12.25 3.77 5.26
C ILE A 188 -11.80 5.06 5.92
N ARG A 189 -12.63 6.12 5.93
CA ARG A 189 -12.30 7.37 6.61
C ARG A 189 -11.88 7.12 8.06
N GLY A 190 -10.73 7.67 8.44
CA GLY A 190 -10.16 7.54 9.78
C GLY A 190 -9.54 6.18 10.09
N ARG A 191 -9.54 5.22 9.16
CA ARG A 191 -8.81 3.97 9.32
C ARG A 191 -7.35 4.14 8.90
N ARG A 192 -6.46 3.63 9.75
CA ARG A 192 -5.04 3.54 9.42
C ARG A 192 -4.83 2.46 8.35
N GLN A 193 -4.20 2.84 7.24
CA GLN A 193 -3.82 1.89 6.20
C GLN A 193 -2.59 1.06 6.63
N LEU A 194 -1.64 1.68 7.33
CA LEU A 194 -0.52 1.00 7.97
C LEU A 194 -0.71 0.96 9.49
N THR A 195 -0.44 -0.18 10.12
CA THR A 195 -0.47 -0.30 11.59
C THR A 195 0.73 -1.11 12.05
N TRP A 196 1.42 -0.60 13.05
CA TRP A 196 2.58 -1.21 13.67
C TRP A 196 2.19 -1.84 15.02
N SER A 197 2.95 -2.83 15.47
CA SER A 197 3.01 -3.20 16.88
C SER A 197 3.43 -1.98 17.71
N GLN A 198 2.99 -1.92 18.97
CA GLN A 198 3.15 -0.74 19.82
C GLN A 198 3.99 -1.05 21.07
N ARG A 199 4.48 0.01 21.72
CA ARG A 199 5.25 -0.03 22.98
C ARG A 199 6.57 -0.79 22.78
N ASP A 200 6.88 -1.74 23.65
CA ASP A 200 8.12 -2.53 23.68
C ASP A 200 8.32 -3.45 22.44
N HIS A 201 7.41 -3.35 21.46
CA HIS A 201 7.44 -4.11 20.21
C HIS A 201 7.31 -3.19 19.00
N ASP A 202 7.43 -1.86 19.17
CA ASP A 202 7.35 -0.91 18.07
C ASP A 202 8.61 -0.98 17.21
N LEU A 203 8.46 -1.54 16.01
CA LEU A 203 9.58 -1.74 15.08
C LEU A 203 10.17 -0.42 14.57
N ARG A 204 9.44 0.69 14.68
CA ARG A 204 9.91 2.01 14.23
C ARG A 204 11.08 2.50 15.08
N CYS A 205 10.96 2.32 16.40
CA CYS A 205 11.98 2.69 17.35
C CYS A 205 13.12 1.67 17.39
N ASP A 206 12.78 0.37 17.36
CA ASP A 206 13.74 -0.70 17.64
C ASP A 206 14.58 -1.15 16.42
N VAL A 207 14.04 -1.02 15.21
CA VAL A 207 14.64 -1.65 14.01
C VAL A 207 14.93 -0.65 12.89
N VAL A 208 14.05 0.33 12.69
CA VAL A 208 14.13 1.21 11.51
C VAL A 208 14.75 2.59 11.85
N ASP A 209 14.93 2.90 13.14
CA ASP A 209 15.39 4.23 13.61
C ASP A 209 14.60 5.36 12.95
N LEU A 210 13.27 5.18 12.89
CA LEU A 210 12.39 6.22 12.37
C LEU A 210 12.12 7.24 13.47
N ASP A 211 12.12 8.51 13.08
CA ASP A 211 11.71 9.60 13.95
C ASP A 211 10.29 9.38 14.51
N GLU A 212 9.98 10.07 15.61
CA GLU A 212 8.64 10.01 16.21
C GLU A 212 7.56 10.32 15.17
N GLU A 213 6.47 9.54 15.22
CA GLU A 213 5.34 9.71 14.30
C GLU A 213 4.71 11.09 14.49
N GLN A 214 4.87 11.95 13.49
CA GLN A 214 4.27 13.28 13.47
C GLN A 214 2.74 13.16 13.36
N THR A 215 2.03 13.97 14.12
CA THR A 215 0.58 14.15 13.99
C THR A 215 0.21 14.84 12.67
N ASP A 216 -1.03 14.69 12.21
CA ASP A 216 -1.52 15.38 11.02
C ASP A 216 -1.32 16.91 11.14
N GLU A 217 -1.53 17.47 12.33
CA GLU A 217 -1.30 18.88 12.61
C GLU A 217 0.18 19.26 12.55
N GLU A 218 1.09 18.42 13.06
CA GLU A 218 2.54 18.64 12.95
C GLU A 218 3.01 18.55 11.50
N ILE A 219 2.54 17.55 10.74
CA ILE A 219 2.85 17.40 9.31
C ILE A 219 2.38 18.63 8.51
N VAL A 220 1.16 19.11 8.77
CA VAL A 220 0.60 20.29 8.10
C VAL A 220 1.29 21.58 8.55
N ALA A 221 1.70 21.67 9.82
CA ALA A 221 2.43 22.81 10.35
C ALA A 221 3.89 22.87 9.85
N VAL A 222 4.46 21.75 9.43
CA VAL A 222 5.71 21.74 8.68
C VAL A 222 5.43 22.29 7.29
N GLU A 223 5.79 23.56 7.10
CA GLU A 223 5.93 24.14 5.77
C GLU A 223 7.10 23.42 5.08
N LEU A 224 6.79 22.34 4.37
CA LEU A 224 7.69 21.75 3.40
C LEU A 224 7.79 22.75 2.25
N GLU A 225 8.64 23.77 2.40
CA GLU A 225 9.07 24.62 1.30
C GLU A 225 9.89 23.77 0.31
N GLY A 226 9.20 22.91 -0.42
CA GLY A 226 9.80 22.08 -1.46
C GLY A 226 10.03 22.94 -2.70
N GLU A 227 11.29 23.05 -3.13
CA GLU A 227 11.60 23.57 -4.45
C GLU A 227 11.32 22.48 -5.49
N ASN A 228 10.51 22.79 -6.50
CA ASN A 228 10.35 21.88 -7.63
C ASN A 228 11.72 21.73 -8.34
N VAL A 229 12.27 20.51 -8.33
CA VAL A 229 13.59 20.20 -8.91
C VAL A 229 13.52 19.93 -10.42
N ALA A 230 12.58 19.07 -10.83
CA ALA A 230 12.37 18.61 -12.20
C ALA A 230 10.93 18.11 -12.40
N VAL A 231 10.41 18.23 -13.63
CA VAL A 231 9.14 17.63 -14.06
C VAL A 231 9.45 16.42 -14.93
N LEU A 232 8.97 15.24 -14.51
CA LEU A 232 9.15 13.99 -15.24
C LEU A 232 7.86 13.62 -16.00
N PRO A 233 7.88 13.46 -17.33
CA PRO A 233 6.79 12.82 -18.04
C PRO A 233 6.56 11.39 -17.55
N SER A 234 5.33 10.89 -17.70
CA SER A 234 4.94 9.56 -17.19
C SER A 234 5.78 8.40 -17.74
N HIS A 235 6.37 8.54 -18.93
CA HIS A 235 7.25 7.51 -19.48
C HIS A 235 8.65 7.54 -18.84
N SER A 236 9.21 8.72 -18.56
CA SER A 236 10.45 8.88 -17.81
C SER A 236 10.29 8.42 -16.36
N TRP A 237 9.16 8.75 -15.73
CA TRP A 237 8.87 8.31 -14.36
C TRP A 237 8.92 6.78 -14.23
N LYS A 238 8.37 6.02 -15.19
CA LYS A 238 8.43 4.54 -15.17
C LYS A 238 9.85 3.99 -15.13
N ILE A 239 10.84 4.73 -15.63
CA ILE A 239 12.25 4.35 -15.62
C ILE A 239 12.86 4.75 -14.27
N VAL A 240 12.59 5.97 -13.83
CA VAL A 240 13.12 6.56 -12.58
C VAL A 240 12.55 5.89 -11.32
N GLU A 241 11.28 5.47 -11.33
CA GLU A 241 10.53 4.97 -10.16
C GLU A 241 11.28 3.88 -9.40
N SER A 242 11.89 2.93 -10.14
CA SER A 242 12.65 1.83 -9.55
C SER A 242 13.91 2.27 -8.79
N ARG A 243 14.40 3.49 -9.06
CA ARG A 243 15.61 4.12 -8.52
C ARG A 243 15.29 5.45 -7.83
N ALA A 244 14.03 5.73 -7.50
CA ALA A 244 13.61 7.01 -6.95
C ALA A 244 14.35 7.38 -5.65
N ALA A 245 14.69 6.37 -4.83
CA ALA A 245 15.50 6.58 -3.63
C ALA A 245 16.92 7.09 -3.93
N GLU A 246 17.53 6.67 -5.04
CA GLU A 246 18.84 7.19 -5.46
C GLU A 246 18.73 8.65 -5.89
N LEU A 247 17.68 9.00 -6.64
CA LEU A 247 17.42 10.39 -7.04
C LEU A 247 17.23 11.30 -5.82
N LEU A 248 16.45 10.84 -4.82
CA LEU A 248 16.27 11.58 -3.57
C LEU A 248 17.59 11.73 -2.80
N ASP A 249 18.37 10.65 -2.66
CA ASP A 249 19.67 10.68 -1.96
C ASP A 249 20.67 11.64 -2.63
N VAL A 250 20.74 11.63 -3.97
CA VAL A 250 21.58 12.56 -4.74
C VAL A 250 21.09 14.00 -4.56
N THR A 251 19.77 14.21 -4.58
CA THR A 251 19.18 15.55 -4.37
C THR A 251 19.50 16.10 -2.99
N GLU A 252 19.35 15.28 -1.95
CA GLU A 252 19.60 15.69 -0.56
C GLU A 252 21.08 15.95 -0.28
N ARG A 253 21.98 15.12 -0.79
CA ARG A 253 23.42 15.22 -0.49
C ARG A 253 24.18 16.18 -1.39
N HIS A 254 23.74 16.34 -2.64
CA HIS A 254 24.50 17.03 -3.67
C HIS A 254 23.70 18.13 -4.38
N GLY A 255 22.44 18.32 -4.00
CA GLY A 255 21.60 19.42 -4.47
C GLY A 255 20.92 19.15 -5.82
N VAL A 256 20.13 20.14 -6.22
CA VAL A 256 19.23 20.11 -7.38
C VAL A 256 19.97 19.85 -8.70
N ASP A 257 21.15 20.42 -8.89
CA ASP A 257 21.91 20.25 -10.13
C ASP A 257 22.51 18.85 -10.26
N ALA A 258 22.89 18.22 -9.16
CA ALA A 258 23.33 16.82 -9.16
C ALA A 258 22.17 15.87 -9.48
N ALA A 259 20.97 16.16 -9.00
CA ALA A 259 19.76 15.40 -9.33
C ALA A 259 19.44 15.47 -10.83
N ARG A 260 19.60 16.64 -11.45
CA ARG A 260 19.41 16.86 -12.89
C ARG A 260 20.46 16.12 -13.72
N ALA A 261 21.74 16.22 -13.32
CA ALA A 261 22.82 15.47 -13.97
C ALA A 261 22.59 13.95 -13.87
N TRP A 262 22.07 13.46 -12.74
CA TRP A 262 21.70 12.06 -12.60
C TRP A 262 20.58 11.62 -13.55
N LEU A 263 19.58 12.49 -13.78
CA LEU A 263 18.51 12.23 -14.76
C LEU A 263 19.06 12.22 -16.20
N ASP A 264 20.01 13.11 -16.51
CA ASP A 264 20.70 13.15 -17.80
C ASP A 264 21.54 11.88 -18.01
N ASP A 265 22.28 11.43 -17.00
CA ASP A 265 23.08 10.20 -17.03
C ASP A 265 22.21 8.95 -17.18
N LEU A 266 21.00 8.98 -16.61
CA LEU A 266 20.00 7.92 -16.80
C LEU A 266 19.39 7.94 -18.22
N GLY A 267 19.57 9.03 -18.96
CA GLY A 267 19.07 9.22 -20.32
C GLY A 267 17.54 9.38 -20.38
N VAL A 268 16.93 9.94 -19.34
CA VAL A 268 15.47 10.14 -19.27
C VAL A 268 15.09 11.58 -19.60
N GLU A 269 13.94 11.77 -20.24
CA GLU A 269 13.40 13.11 -20.48
C GLU A 269 12.94 13.74 -19.16
N TRP A 270 13.34 14.98 -18.91
CA TRP A 270 12.87 15.80 -17.79
C TRP A 270 12.82 17.27 -18.21
N TRP A 271 12.07 18.09 -17.47
CA TRP A 271 11.99 19.53 -17.73
C TRP A 271 12.18 20.34 -16.45
N LEU A 272 12.68 21.57 -16.60
CA LEU A 272 12.71 22.53 -15.50
C LEU A 272 11.28 22.88 -15.07
N PRO A 273 11.00 22.94 -13.76
CA PRO A 273 9.70 23.36 -13.28
C PRO A 273 9.51 24.83 -13.58
N THR A 274 8.71 25.12 -14.61
CA THR A 274 8.13 26.44 -14.73
C THR A 274 7.16 26.56 -13.55
N ARG A 275 7.21 27.65 -12.79
CA ARG A 275 6.27 27.88 -11.65
C ARG A 275 4.80 28.01 -12.09
N LEU A 276 4.48 27.58 -13.30
CA LEU A 276 3.17 27.51 -13.94
C LEU A 276 2.69 26.07 -13.85
N THR A 277 1.80 25.81 -12.91
CA THR A 277 0.93 24.63 -12.89
C THR A 277 -0.08 24.60 -14.03
N ASP A 278 0.01 25.53 -14.99
CA ASP A 278 -1.00 25.69 -16.04
C ASP A 278 -0.50 25.24 -17.41
N ALA A 279 -1.08 24.11 -17.81
CA ALA A 279 -1.33 23.67 -19.18
C ALA A 279 -0.13 23.18 -20.03
N ARG A 280 0.09 21.86 -20.01
CA ARG A 280 0.49 21.15 -21.24
C ARG A 280 -0.57 21.41 -22.33
N ARG A 281 -0.27 22.28 -23.29
CA ARG A 281 -0.93 22.30 -24.61
C ARG A 281 -0.14 21.40 -25.56
N PRO A 282 -0.76 20.45 -26.28
CA PRO A 282 -0.06 19.68 -27.31
C PRO A 282 0.46 20.62 -28.40
N GLY A 283 1.77 20.57 -28.70
CA GLY A 283 2.36 21.26 -29.85
C GLY A 283 3.24 22.48 -29.58
N VAL A 284 3.62 22.76 -28.32
CA VAL A 284 4.62 23.82 -27.99
C VAL A 284 5.76 23.18 -27.23
N LEU A 285 7.00 23.35 -27.72
CA LEU A 285 8.19 22.89 -27.03
C LEU A 285 8.57 23.87 -25.90
N PRO A 286 9.17 23.39 -24.80
CA PRO A 286 9.59 24.26 -23.70
C PRO A 286 10.68 25.24 -24.14
N GLY A 287 10.54 26.53 -23.84
CA GLY A 287 11.57 27.55 -24.05
C GLY A 287 11.45 28.39 -25.32
N GLU A 288 10.37 28.24 -26.10
CA GLU A 288 10.01 29.21 -27.13
C GLU A 288 9.07 30.27 -26.53
N ASP A 289 9.67 31.27 -25.86
CA ASP A 289 9.09 32.61 -25.69
C ASP A 289 9.71 33.57 -26.71
#